data_AF-A0A1V3X3W4-F1
#
_entry.id   AF-A0A1V3X3W4-F1
#
_cell.length_a   1.000
_cell.length_b   1.000
_cell.length_c   1.000
_cell.angle_alpha   90.00
_cell.angle_beta   90.00
_cell.angle_gamma   90.00
#
_symmetry.space_group_name_H-M   'P 1'
#
loop_
_entity.id
_entity.type
_entity.pdbx_description
1 polymer ?
#
loop_
_entity_poly.entity_id
_entity_poly.type
_entity_poly.pdbx_seq_one_letter_code
_entity_poly.pdbx_strand_id
1 'polypeptide(L)'
;MQWTTGNVGKSALRAIAANPALELAGCYAWSPDKVGRDAGELCGIDPLGVAATNDVDALLGLEPDCVVYNPMWKNVDELVRILSAGVNVVTTAAFITGHNLGADRDRILDACRRGRSTIFGSGVSPGFAELLAIVSAMVCDRIDKITVNEAADTTFYDSPQRKSRSASASRSTTRTCPR
;
A
#
# COMPACT_ATOMS: atom_id res chain seq x y z
N MET A 1 5.16 -10.50 -4.05
CA MET A 1 4.00 -10.45 -4.96
C MET A 1 3.42 -9.04 -5.02
N GLN A 2 2.96 -8.59 -6.20
CA GLN A 2 2.28 -7.29 -6.35
C GLN A 2 0.75 -7.48 -6.40
N TRP A 3 0.00 -6.76 -5.56
CA TRP A 3 -1.46 -6.75 -5.60
C TRP A 3 -1.99 -5.56 -6.40
N THR A 4 -2.59 -5.81 -7.57
CA THR A 4 -3.08 -4.78 -8.52
C THR A 4 -1.98 -3.91 -9.17
N THR A 5 -2.32 -3.36 -10.34
CA THR A 5 -1.43 -2.52 -11.17
C THR A 5 -2.06 -1.14 -11.45
N GLY A 6 -2.62 -0.52 -10.41
CA GLY A 6 -3.04 0.90 -10.44
C GLY A 6 -1.85 1.87 -10.39
N ASN A 7 -2.09 3.18 -10.27
CA ASN A 7 -1.01 4.19 -10.25
C ASN A 7 0.10 3.87 -9.23
N VAL A 8 -0.27 3.57 -7.99
CA VAL A 8 0.68 3.17 -6.94
C VAL A 8 1.25 1.77 -7.21
N GLY A 9 0.41 0.83 -7.64
CA GLY A 9 0.81 -0.55 -7.98
C GLY A 9 1.89 -0.64 -9.04
N LYS A 10 1.80 0.19 -10.10
CA LYS A 10 2.83 0.25 -11.15
C LYS A 10 4.16 0.76 -10.61
N SER A 11 4.14 1.82 -9.81
CA SER A 11 5.36 2.35 -9.17
C SER A 11 5.99 1.33 -8.22
N ALA A 12 5.17 0.64 -7.43
CA ALA A 12 5.63 -0.42 -6.53
C ALA A 12 6.25 -1.59 -7.31
N LEU A 13 5.61 -2.08 -8.36
CA LEU A 13 6.14 -3.18 -9.17
C LEU A 13 7.46 -2.81 -9.84
N ARG A 14 7.58 -1.60 -10.40
CA ARG A 14 8.85 -1.11 -10.95
C ARG A 14 9.96 -1.08 -9.89
N ALA A 15 9.63 -0.68 -8.67
CA ALA A 15 10.59 -0.69 -7.56
C ALA A 15 10.99 -2.11 -7.14
N ILE A 16 10.06 -3.07 -7.17
CA ILE A 16 10.37 -4.50 -6.96
C ILE A 16 11.33 -4.98 -8.05
N ALA A 17 10.99 -4.76 -9.32
CA ALA A 17 11.79 -5.23 -10.46
C ALA A 17 13.20 -4.61 -10.52
N ALA A 18 13.37 -3.37 -10.05
CA ALA A 18 14.66 -2.70 -10.00
C ALA A 18 15.53 -3.09 -8.79
N ASN A 19 14.98 -3.81 -7.81
CA ASN A 19 15.70 -4.16 -6.58
C ASN A 19 16.27 -5.59 -6.66
N PRO A 20 17.61 -5.76 -6.71
CA PRO A 20 18.22 -7.08 -6.83
C PRO A 20 18.01 -7.99 -5.60
N ALA A 21 17.55 -7.43 -4.48
CA ALA A 21 17.22 -8.21 -3.29
C ALA A 21 15.78 -8.75 -3.29
N LEU A 22 14.99 -8.46 -4.33
CA LEU A 22 13.58 -8.86 -4.43
C LEU A 22 13.31 -9.62 -5.73
N GLU A 23 12.35 -10.54 -5.67
CA GLU A 23 11.82 -11.26 -6.82
C GLU A 23 10.31 -11.06 -6.92
N LEU A 24 9.81 -10.84 -8.13
CA LEU A 24 8.37 -10.76 -8.38
C LEU A 24 7.79 -12.17 -8.58
N ALA A 25 7.39 -12.83 -7.50
CA ALA A 25 6.78 -14.16 -7.59
C ALA A 25 5.42 -14.19 -8.31
N GLY A 26 4.65 -13.09 -8.30
CA GLY A 26 3.30 -13.06 -8.88
C GLY A 26 2.68 -11.67 -8.91
N CYS A 27 1.63 -11.52 -9.71
CA CYS A 27 0.89 -10.26 -9.89
C CYS A 27 -0.63 -10.49 -9.93
N TYR A 28 -1.37 -9.85 -9.01
CA TYR A 28 -2.83 -9.89 -9.02
C TYR A 28 -3.43 -8.87 -10.00
N ALA A 29 -4.38 -9.32 -10.81
CA ALA A 29 -5.18 -8.52 -11.72
C ALA A 29 -6.62 -8.40 -11.20
N TRP A 30 -7.03 -7.18 -10.82
CA TRP A 30 -8.43 -6.93 -10.44
C TRP A 30 -9.37 -6.87 -11.66
N SER A 31 -8.93 -6.26 -12.76
CA SER A 31 -9.74 -6.14 -13.98
C SER A 31 -9.50 -7.34 -14.93
N PRO A 32 -10.55 -7.95 -15.50
CA PRO A 32 -10.42 -9.14 -16.35
C PRO A 32 -9.52 -8.95 -17.58
N ASP A 33 -9.48 -7.75 -18.15
CA ASP A 33 -8.64 -7.37 -19.31
C ASP A 33 -7.13 -7.41 -19.03
N LYS A 34 -6.75 -7.52 -17.75
CA LYS A 34 -5.34 -7.62 -17.33
C LYS A 34 -4.90 -9.05 -17.07
N VAL A 35 -5.83 -10.00 -16.99
CA VAL A 35 -5.51 -11.42 -16.76
C VAL A 35 -4.74 -11.98 -17.96
N GLY A 36 -3.67 -12.72 -17.69
CA GLY A 36 -2.79 -13.33 -18.69
C GLY A 36 -1.75 -12.38 -19.28
N ARG A 37 -1.82 -11.07 -19.02
CA ARG A 37 -0.83 -10.10 -19.49
C ARG A 37 0.40 -10.08 -18.59
N ASP A 38 1.56 -9.81 -19.17
CA ASP A 38 2.80 -9.70 -18.41
C ASP A 38 2.78 -8.51 -17.45
N ALA A 39 3.24 -8.72 -16.22
CA ALA A 39 3.22 -7.71 -15.17
C ALA A 39 4.14 -6.52 -15.45
N GLY A 40 5.27 -6.74 -16.14
CA GLY A 40 6.17 -5.70 -16.63
C GLY A 40 5.50 -4.83 -17.69
N GLU A 41 4.85 -5.45 -18.67
CA GLU A 41 4.09 -4.72 -19.71
C GLU A 41 2.96 -3.88 -19.12
N LEU A 42 2.19 -4.43 -18.16
CA LEU A 42 1.14 -3.69 -17.44
C LEU A 42 1.69 -2.45 -16.72
N CYS A 43 2.97 -2.49 -16.35
CA CYS A 43 3.67 -1.42 -15.66
C CYS A 43 4.56 -0.60 -16.59
N GLY A 44 4.56 -0.84 -17.91
CA GLY A 44 5.33 -0.07 -18.89
C GLY A 44 6.85 -0.19 -18.72
N ILE A 45 7.32 -1.39 -18.36
CA ILE A 45 8.73 -1.79 -18.37
C ILE A 45 8.89 -3.07 -19.21
N ASP A 46 10.12 -3.54 -19.39
CA ASP A 46 10.38 -4.78 -20.13
C ASP A 46 9.64 -5.97 -19.50
N PRO A 47 9.21 -6.96 -20.32
CA PRO A 47 8.50 -8.13 -19.80
C PRO A 47 9.28 -8.85 -18.71
N LEU A 48 8.57 -9.22 -17.64
CA LEU A 48 9.17 -9.90 -16.48
C LEU A 48 8.98 -11.42 -16.50
N GLY A 49 8.16 -11.93 -17.43
CA GLY A 49 7.79 -13.35 -17.50
C GLY A 49 6.73 -13.75 -16.46
N VAL A 50 6.06 -12.77 -15.84
CA VAL A 50 5.07 -13.00 -14.78
C VAL A 50 3.69 -12.60 -15.30
N ALA A 51 2.88 -13.59 -15.66
CA ALA A 51 1.51 -13.35 -16.09
C ALA A 51 0.63 -12.93 -14.91
N ALA A 52 -0.11 -11.84 -15.05
CA ALA A 52 -1.05 -11.41 -14.03
C ALA A 52 -2.29 -12.31 -14.01
N THR A 53 -2.84 -12.59 -12.83
CA THR A 53 -4.02 -13.45 -12.64
C THR A 53 -4.98 -12.87 -11.63
N ASN A 54 -6.26 -13.20 -11.73
CA ASN A 54 -7.28 -12.88 -10.73
C ASN A 54 -7.54 -14.06 -9.77
N ASP A 55 -6.81 -15.18 -9.94
CA ASP A 55 -6.89 -16.35 -9.07
C ASP A 55 -6.03 -16.15 -7.82
N VAL A 56 -6.69 -15.88 -6.70
CA VAL A 56 -6.04 -15.67 -5.40
C VAL A 56 -5.42 -16.97 -4.87
N ASP A 57 -6.02 -18.13 -5.13
CA ASP A 57 -5.50 -19.42 -4.66
C ASP A 57 -4.23 -19.80 -5.41
N ALA A 58 -4.23 -19.61 -6.74
CA ALA A 58 -3.03 -19.80 -7.54
C ALA A 58 -1.89 -18.89 -7.06
N LEU A 59 -2.19 -17.63 -6.74
CA LEU A 59 -1.21 -16.68 -6.22
C LEU A 59 -0.66 -17.11 -4.85
N LEU A 60 -1.53 -17.46 -3.90
CA LEU A 60 -1.09 -17.91 -2.57
C LEU A 60 -0.33 -19.25 -2.63
N GLY A 61 -0.67 -20.12 -3.59
CA GLY A 61 0.05 -21.37 -3.86
C GLY A 61 1.47 -21.19 -4.39
N LEU A 62 1.86 -19.98 -4.79
CA LEU A 62 3.26 -19.63 -5.09
C LEU A 62 4.09 -19.39 -3.81
N GLU A 63 3.46 -19.44 -2.64
CA GLU A 63 4.08 -19.25 -1.33
C GLU A 63 4.96 -17.98 -1.24
N PRO A 64 4.45 -16.79 -1.62
CA PRO A 64 5.24 -15.56 -1.55
C PRO A 64 5.56 -15.17 -0.09
N ASP A 65 6.75 -14.63 0.16
CA ASP A 65 7.07 -14.10 1.50
C ASP A 65 6.24 -12.88 1.88
N CYS A 66 5.91 -12.04 0.88
CA CYS A 66 5.20 -10.79 1.08
C CYS A 66 4.35 -10.36 -0.12
N VAL A 67 3.21 -9.72 0.19
CA VAL A 67 2.34 -9.02 -0.76
C VAL A 67 2.46 -7.50 -0.57
N VAL A 68 2.75 -6.79 -1.66
CA VAL A 68 2.59 -5.33 -1.74
C VAL A 68 1.14 -5.02 -2.10
N TYR A 69 0.35 -4.65 -1.10
CA TYR A 69 -1.09 -4.50 -1.15
C TYR A 69 -1.52 -3.03 -1.28
N ASN A 70 -1.89 -2.60 -2.49
CA ASN A 70 -2.26 -1.20 -2.75
C ASN A 70 -3.50 -1.02 -3.64
N PRO A 71 -4.62 -1.75 -3.40
CA PRO A 71 -5.87 -1.45 -4.06
C PRO A 71 -6.41 -0.08 -3.63
N MET A 72 -7.34 0.47 -4.43
CA MET A 72 -8.03 1.73 -4.12
C MET A 72 -8.74 1.67 -2.76
N TRP A 73 -9.40 0.55 -2.50
CA TRP A 73 -10.11 0.28 -1.25
C TRP A 73 -9.58 -1.02 -0.66
N LYS A 74 -9.28 -1.00 0.63
CA LYS A 74 -8.90 -2.22 1.36
C LYS A 74 -10.08 -3.19 1.40
N ASN A 75 -9.76 -4.47 1.30
CA ASN A 75 -10.69 -5.56 1.56
C ASN A 75 -10.16 -6.37 2.76
N VAL A 76 -10.88 -6.32 3.88
CA VAL A 76 -10.47 -6.99 5.13
C VAL A 76 -10.48 -8.51 4.96
N ASP A 77 -11.43 -9.06 4.21
CA ASP A 77 -11.51 -10.51 3.98
C ASP A 77 -10.31 -11.01 3.15
N GLU A 78 -9.89 -10.21 2.17
CA GLU A 78 -8.70 -10.47 1.36
C GLU A 78 -7.42 -10.40 2.21
N LEU A 79 -7.28 -9.38 3.05
CA LEU A 79 -6.17 -9.27 4.00
C LEU A 79 -6.15 -10.45 4.99
N VAL A 80 -7.29 -10.81 5.57
CA VAL A 80 -7.41 -11.97 6.47
C VAL A 80 -6.98 -13.25 5.76
N ARG A 81 -7.40 -13.45 4.51
CA ARG A 81 -7.03 -14.63 3.71
C ARG A 81 -5.51 -14.69 3.48
N ILE A 82 -4.92 -13.61 2.98
CA ILE A 82 -3.48 -13.52 2.70
C ILE A 82 -2.66 -13.76 3.98
N LEU A 83 -3.00 -13.04 5.05
CA LEU A 83 -2.27 -13.13 6.31
C LEU A 83 -2.41 -14.50 6.96
N SER A 84 -3.60 -15.12 6.90
CA SER A 84 -3.82 -16.47 7.45
C SER A 84 -3.03 -17.55 6.70
N ALA A 85 -2.70 -17.32 5.42
CA ALA A 85 -1.83 -18.19 4.64
C ALA A 85 -0.34 -18.04 5.00
N GLY A 86 0.01 -17.17 5.94
CA GLY A 86 1.38 -16.95 6.39
C GLY A 86 2.17 -15.93 5.57
N VAL A 87 1.51 -15.25 4.63
CA VAL A 87 2.12 -14.24 3.77
C VAL A 87 2.09 -12.87 4.45
N ASN A 88 3.23 -12.18 4.51
CA ASN A 88 3.31 -10.83 5.06
C ASN A 88 2.65 -9.80 4.13
N VAL A 89 2.14 -8.70 4.67
CA VAL A 89 1.52 -7.63 3.88
C VAL A 89 2.20 -6.30 4.16
N VAL A 90 2.65 -5.62 3.11
CA VAL A 90 2.97 -4.19 3.16
C VAL A 90 1.92 -3.41 2.37
N THR A 91 1.38 -2.32 2.93
CA THR A 91 0.21 -1.67 2.33
C THR A 91 0.20 -0.15 2.42
N THR A 92 -0.38 0.49 1.41
CA THR A 92 -0.78 1.90 1.44
C THR A 92 -2.28 2.09 1.70
N ALA A 93 -3.04 1.00 1.82
CA ALA A 93 -4.50 0.99 1.88
C ALA A 93 -5.03 1.16 3.33
N ALA A 94 -4.69 2.29 3.97
CA ALA A 94 -5.29 2.74 5.23
C ALA A 94 -5.19 1.76 6.43
N PHE A 95 -4.04 1.10 6.59
CA PHE A 95 -3.67 0.28 7.77
C PHE A 95 -2.38 0.82 8.44
N ILE A 96 -2.36 2.05 8.95
CA ILE A 96 -1.15 2.57 9.63
C ILE A 96 -1.06 2.03 11.06
N THR A 97 -2.04 2.36 11.89
CA THR A 97 -2.16 1.85 13.27
C THR A 97 -3.29 0.84 13.44
N GLY A 98 -4.16 0.72 12.43
CA GLY A 98 -5.37 -0.09 12.46
C GLY A 98 -6.46 0.43 13.41
N HIS A 99 -6.23 1.48 14.20
CA HIS A 99 -7.20 1.96 15.20
C HIS A 99 -8.53 2.44 14.60
N ASN A 100 -8.53 2.87 13.33
CA ASN A 100 -9.73 3.29 12.62
C ASN A 100 -10.57 2.12 12.06
N LEU A 101 -10.17 0.87 12.31
CA LEU A 101 -10.84 -0.32 11.75
C LEU A 101 -11.84 -0.96 12.71
N GLY A 102 -11.87 -0.54 13.99
CA GLY A 102 -12.72 -1.17 14.99
C GLY A 102 -12.52 -2.69 15.03
N ALA A 103 -13.61 -3.46 14.93
CA ALA A 103 -13.58 -4.92 14.97
C ALA A 103 -12.76 -5.58 13.84
N ASP A 104 -12.62 -4.93 12.68
CA ASP A 104 -11.82 -5.47 11.58
C ASP A 104 -10.32 -5.51 11.91
N ARG A 105 -9.86 -4.68 12.86
CA ARG A 105 -8.49 -4.74 13.37
C ARG A 105 -8.21 -6.09 14.01
N ASP A 106 -9.13 -6.57 14.85
CA ASP A 106 -8.94 -7.80 15.61
C ASP A 106 -8.95 -9.01 14.67
N ARG A 107 -9.82 -8.99 13.64
CA ARG A 107 -9.83 -10.00 12.58
C ARG A 107 -8.49 -10.11 11.85
N ILE A 108 -7.87 -8.97 11.53
CA ILE A 108 -6.56 -8.90 10.88
C ILE A 108 -5.46 -9.40 11.84
N LEU A 109 -5.49 -9.00 13.11
CA LEU A 109 -4.51 -9.46 14.10
C LEU A 109 -4.60 -10.98 14.35
N ASP A 110 -5.81 -11.53 14.39
CA ASP A 110 -6.03 -12.98 14.50
C ASP A 110 -5.54 -13.73 13.25
N ALA A 111 -5.70 -13.15 12.06
CA ALA A 111 -5.10 -13.69 10.84
C ALA A 111 -3.57 -13.71 10.90
N CYS A 112 -2.95 -12.60 11.32
CA CYS A 112 -1.50 -12.52 11.54
C CYS A 112 -1.01 -13.60 12.50
N ARG A 113 -1.71 -13.79 13.63
CA ARG A 113 -1.36 -14.83 14.62
C ARG A 113 -1.44 -16.23 14.04
N ARG A 114 -2.52 -16.56 13.31
CA ARG A 114 -2.73 -17.89 12.71
C ARG A 114 -1.69 -18.20 11.63
N GLY A 115 -1.41 -17.23 10.74
CA GLY A 115 -0.43 -17.42 9.68
C GLY A 115 1.02 -17.25 10.15
N ARG A 116 1.25 -16.72 11.36
CA ARG A 116 2.56 -16.21 11.80
C ARG A 116 3.12 -15.16 10.83
N SER A 117 2.24 -14.31 10.31
CA SER A 117 2.54 -13.25 9.36
C SER A 117 2.39 -11.88 10.00
N THR A 118 2.86 -10.86 9.29
CA THR A 118 2.82 -9.47 9.73
C THR A 118 2.14 -8.58 8.69
N ILE A 119 1.54 -7.49 9.16
CA ILE A 119 1.03 -6.42 8.31
C ILE A 119 1.68 -5.10 8.72
N PHE A 120 2.17 -4.35 7.74
CA PHE A 120 2.74 -3.02 7.92
C PHE A 120 2.11 -2.07 6.91
N GLY A 121 1.49 -0.99 7.39
CA GLY A 121 1.01 0.06 6.49
C GLY A 121 1.82 1.34 6.62
N SER A 122 2.10 1.95 5.47
CA SER A 122 2.76 3.25 5.34
C SER A 122 2.33 3.94 4.05
N GLY A 123 2.84 5.13 3.80
CA GLY A 123 2.54 5.97 2.64
C GLY A 123 3.29 7.28 2.77
N VAL A 124 3.08 8.22 1.84
CA VAL A 124 3.58 9.59 2.01
C VAL A 124 2.89 10.24 3.21
N SER A 125 1.56 10.18 3.22
CA SER A 125 0.70 10.73 4.26
C SER A 125 -0.62 9.95 4.26
N PRO A 126 -0.93 9.20 5.33
CA PRO A 126 -0.11 8.97 6.54
C PRO A 126 1.06 8.00 6.33
N GLY A 127 2.18 8.20 7.03
CA GLY A 127 3.37 7.35 7.05
C GLY A 127 4.68 8.15 7.15
N PHE A 128 5.24 8.51 5.99
CA PHE A 128 6.53 9.18 5.85
C PHE A 128 6.54 10.59 6.43
N ALA A 129 5.48 11.37 6.23
CA ALA A 129 5.34 12.71 6.80
C ALA A 129 5.43 12.70 8.33
N GLU A 130 4.76 11.73 8.98
CA GLU A 130 4.83 11.54 10.43
C GLU A 130 6.21 11.06 10.88
N LEU A 131 6.87 10.18 10.11
CA LEU A 131 8.25 9.76 10.40
C LEU A 131 9.22 10.94 10.36
N LEU A 132 9.10 11.85 9.37
CA LEU A 132 9.92 13.06 9.31
C LEU A 132 9.68 13.97 10.51
N ALA A 133 8.43 14.11 10.96
CA ALA A 133 8.11 14.85 12.18
C ALA A 133 8.77 14.23 13.41
N ILE A 134 8.71 12.90 13.56
CA ILE A 134 9.34 12.18 14.69
C ILE A 134 10.86 12.31 14.66
N VAL A 135 11.50 12.14 13.50
CA VAL A 135 12.96 12.27 13.38
C VAL A 135 13.41 13.69 13.68
N SER A 136 12.69 14.69 13.16
CA SER A 136 13.00 16.11 13.43
C SER A 136 12.86 16.47 14.91
N ALA A 137 11.93 15.83 15.62
CA ALA A 137 11.73 15.99 17.06
C ALA A 137 12.90 15.50 17.92
N MET A 138 13.69 14.53 17.43
CA MET A 138 14.76 13.89 18.23
C MET A 138 15.90 14.84 18.62
N VAL A 139 16.05 15.97 17.93
CA VAL A 139 17.09 16.98 18.21
C VAL A 139 16.59 18.18 19.02
N CYS A 140 15.37 18.11 19.54
CA CYS A 140 14.76 19.15 20.35
C CYS A 140 14.68 18.73 21.82
N ASP A 141 15.10 19.60 22.74
CA ASP A 141 14.89 19.41 24.19
C ASP A 141 13.41 19.55 24.59
N ARG A 142 12.67 20.39 23.86
CA ARG A 142 11.22 20.59 24.02
C ARG A 142 10.57 20.88 22.67
N ILE A 143 9.37 20.32 22.46
CA ILE A 143 8.60 20.48 21.21
C ILE A 143 7.27 21.16 21.52
N ASP A 144 7.11 22.41 21.10
CA ASP A 144 5.82 23.12 21.24
C ASP A 144 4.89 22.86 20.03
N LYS A 145 5.45 22.74 18.81
CA LYS A 145 4.67 22.51 17.58
C LYS A 145 5.53 21.92 16.47
N ILE A 146 4.97 20.97 15.72
CA ILE A 146 5.48 20.52 14.42
C ILE A 146 4.41 20.78 13.37
N THR A 147 4.80 21.38 12.24
CA THR A 147 3.91 21.61 11.09
C THR A 147 4.49 20.90 9.88
N VAL A 148 3.70 20.02 9.28
CA VAL A 148 4.02 19.42 7.99
C VAL A 148 3.03 19.95 6.96
N ASN A 149 3.54 20.54 5.87
CA ASN A 149 2.73 21.03 4.77
C ASN A 149 3.00 20.15 3.54
N GLU A 150 1.93 19.49 3.06
CA GLU A 150 1.98 18.62 1.90
C GLU A 150 1.19 19.25 0.75
N ALA A 151 1.81 19.28 -0.42
CA ALA A 151 1.20 19.69 -1.67
C ALA A 151 1.49 18.63 -2.74
N ALA A 152 0.43 18.18 -3.42
CA ALA A 152 0.54 17.19 -4.50
C ALA A 152 -0.19 17.68 -5.75
N ASP A 153 0.42 17.45 -6.91
CA ASP A 153 -0.27 17.56 -8.19
C ASP A 153 -1.19 16.35 -8.38
N THR A 154 -2.48 16.60 -8.49
CA THR A 154 -3.48 15.54 -8.62
C THR A 154 -4.01 15.40 -10.05
N THR A 155 -3.47 16.14 -11.02
CA THR A 155 -3.93 16.14 -12.41
C THR A 155 -3.95 14.73 -13.03
N PHE A 156 -3.05 13.85 -12.58
CA PHE A 156 -2.91 12.48 -13.07
C PHE A 156 -3.77 11.43 -12.35
N TYR A 157 -4.60 11.84 -11.37
CA TYR A 157 -5.53 10.93 -10.69
C TYR A 157 -6.89 10.91 -11.40
N ASP A 158 -7.14 9.84 -12.16
CA ASP A 158 -8.44 9.57 -12.76
C ASP A 158 -9.48 9.35 -11.66
N SER A 159 -10.42 10.29 -11.54
CA SER A 159 -11.58 10.16 -10.66
C SER A 159 -12.81 10.66 -11.42
N PRO A 160 -13.85 9.83 -11.62
CA PRO A 160 -15.05 10.22 -12.37
C PRO A 160 -15.73 11.51 -11.87
N GLN A 161 -15.50 11.86 -10.60
CA GLN A 161 -16.05 13.04 -9.94
C GLN A 161 -15.30 14.35 -10.21
N ARG A 162 -14.13 14.31 -10.88
CA ARG A 162 -13.19 15.45 -10.99
C ARG A 162 -13.15 16.07 -12.40
N LYS A 163 -14.31 16.21 -13.05
CA LYS A 163 -14.42 16.94 -14.33
C LYS A 163 -14.67 18.45 -14.19
N SER A 164 -14.60 19.06 -13.00
CA SER A 164 -14.92 20.50 -12.87
C SER A 164 -13.94 21.42 -12.14
N ARG A 165 -12.86 20.97 -11.49
CA ARG A 165 -11.88 21.88 -10.87
C ARG A 165 -10.47 21.30 -10.80
N SER A 166 -9.50 21.99 -11.41
CA SER A 166 -8.08 21.88 -11.10
C SER A 166 -7.87 22.30 -9.64
N ALA A 167 -7.84 21.33 -8.73
CA ALA A 167 -7.69 21.59 -7.31
C ALA A 167 -6.38 20.96 -6.81
N SER A 168 -5.40 21.80 -6.48
CA SER A 168 -4.37 21.45 -5.51
C SER A 168 -5.07 21.09 -4.20
N ALA A 169 -4.81 19.89 -3.69
CA ALA A 169 -5.27 19.49 -2.37
C ALA A 169 -4.11 19.71 -1.40
N SER A 170 -4.19 20.75 -0.56
CA SER A 170 -3.33 20.89 0.60
C SER A 170 -4.03 20.27 1.81
N ARG A 171 -3.31 19.40 2.53
CA ARG A 171 -3.74 18.91 3.85
C ARG A 171 -2.70 19.36 4.86
N SER A 172 -3.10 20.27 5.75
CA SER A 172 -2.32 20.62 6.92
C SER A 172 -2.87 19.84 8.12
N THR A 173 -2.12 18.88 8.62
CA THR A 173 -2.44 18.22 9.90
C THR A 173 -1.67 18.95 11.00
N THR A 174 -2.38 19.69 11.84
CA THR A 174 -1.81 20.30 13.06
C THR A 174 -2.32 19.52 14.27
N ARG A 175 -1.42 18.89 15.04
CA ARG A 175 -1.72 18.43 16.39
C ARG A 175 -0.93 19.27 17.38
N THR A 176 -1.63 20.06 18.17
CA THR A 176 -1.08 20.77 19.34
C THR A 176 -1.21 19.85 20.55
N CYS A 177 -0.11 19.62 21.26
CA CYS A 177 -0.17 18.97 22.57
C CYS A 177 -0.78 19.94 23.59
N PRO A 178 -1.80 19.56 24.38
CA PRO A 178 -2.29 20.40 25.46
C PRO A 178 -1.22 20.51 26.57
N ARG A 179 -1.21 21.66 27.26
CA ARG A 179 -0.30 21.96 28.38
C ARG A 179 -0.58 21.09 29.59
#